data_AF-A0A952L9K7-F1
#
_entry.id   AF-A0A952L9K7-F1
#
_cell.length_a   1.000
_cell.length_b   1.000
_cell.length_c   1.000
_cell.angle_alpha   90.00
_cell.angle_beta   90.00
_cell.angle_gamma   90.00
#
_symmetry.space_group_name_H-M   'P 1'
#
loop_
_entity.id
_entity.type
_entity.pdbx_description
1 polymer ?
#
loop_
_entity_poly.entity_id
_entity_poly.type
_entity_poly.pdbx_seq_one_letter_code
_entity_poly.pdbx_strand_id
1 'polypeptide(L)'
;MAESTRPRRGRSAPPARASRPVSRPPRRAVIDSGRIEAAVAELLAAIGEDVARPGLAATPRRVAEAYADFFAGLDRDPLDPLRDAPEFVAVPGQLGELVLLRDIAFRSVCEHHLLPFTGVAHVAYLPGERIVGLGRLPEVVEILSSRPQLQERLGEQIADALEAGLSPRGVLVVLDARHSCVTARGSRQAGSTTVTVASRGELSEPAGRAEAMALIGASVAGVHE
;
A
#
# COMPACT_ATOMS: atom_id res chain seq x y z
N MET A 1 -0.48 -73.27 3.30
CA MET A 1 0.32 -72.03 3.17
C MET A 1 -0.57 -70.88 3.63
N ALA A 2 -0.31 -70.36 4.83
CA ALA A 2 -1.11 -69.29 5.44
C ALA A 2 -0.45 -67.94 5.14
N GLU A 3 -1.16 -67.06 4.44
CA GLU A 3 -0.63 -65.75 4.06
C GLU A 3 -1.12 -64.69 5.06
N SER A 4 -0.16 -64.19 5.83
CA SER A 4 -0.32 -63.26 6.95
C SER A 4 -0.64 -61.85 6.45
N THR A 5 -1.87 -61.38 6.66
CA THR A 5 -2.27 -59.99 6.44
C THR A 5 -1.70 -59.09 7.55
N ARG A 6 -0.73 -58.22 7.23
CA ARG A 6 -0.26 -57.16 8.15
C ARG A 6 -1.10 -55.87 7.93
N PRO A 7 -1.53 -55.17 9.00
CA PRO A 7 -2.26 -53.92 8.86
C PRO A 7 -1.31 -52.76 8.51
N ARG A 8 -1.73 -51.90 7.57
CA ARG A 8 -1.02 -50.65 7.21
C ARG A 8 -1.18 -49.65 8.37
N ARG A 9 -0.05 -49.27 8.98
CA ARG A 9 0.02 -48.17 9.96
C ARG A 9 -0.29 -46.84 9.26
N GLY A 10 -1.29 -46.12 9.77
CA GLY A 10 -1.61 -44.77 9.34
C GLY A 10 -0.45 -43.80 9.59
N ARG A 11 -0.12 -42.98 8.60
CA ARG A 11 0.83 -41.88 8.75
C ARG A 11 0.06 -40.69 9.35
N SER A 12 0.39 -40.34 10.59
CA SER A 12 -0.08 -39.11 11.23
C SER A 12 0.52 -37.88 10.53
N ALA A 13 -0.32 -36.90 10.21
CA ALA A 13 0.11 -35.60 9.70
C ALA A 13 0.96 -34.86 10.75
N PRO A 14 1.96 -34.06 10.34
CA PRO A 14 2.76 -33.27 11.27
C PRO A 14 1.91 -32.14 11.88
N PRO A 15 2.17 -31.73 13.13
CA PRO A 15 1.43 -30.64 13.76
C PRO A 15 1.71 -29.31 13.06
N ALA A 16 0.66 -28.50 12.91
CA ALA A 16 0.74 -27.15 12.38
C ALA A 16 1.71 -26.32 13.22
N ARG A 17 2.72 -25.71 12.59
CA ARG A 17 3.60 -24.74 13.24
C ARG A 17 2.78 -23.51 13.62
N ALA A 18 2.54 -23.32 14.91
CA ALA A 18 2.07 -22.04 15.43
C ALA A 18 3.06 -20.95 15.03
N SER A 19 2.59 -19.96 14.27
CA SER A 19 3.37 -18.78 13.92
C SER A 19 3.72 -18.02 15.21
N ARG A 20 5.03 -17.83 15.44
CA ARG A 20 5.49 -17.00 16.55
C ARG A 20 5.03 -15.57 16.31
N PRO A 21 4.52 -14.85 17.34
CA PRO A 21 4.21 -13.45 17.18
C PRO A 21 5.49 -12.70 16.79
N VAL A 22 5.44 -11.99 15.67
CA VAL A 22 6.51 -11.10 15.24
C VAL A 22 6.62 -10.01 16.31
N SER A 23 7.64 -10.10 17.15
CA SER A 23 7.95 -9.09 18.15
C SER A 23 8.18 -7.76 17.45
N ARG A 24 7.27 -6.80 17.66
CA ARG A 24 7.34 -5.47 17.04
C ARG A 24 8.64 -4.80 17.47
N PRO A 25 9.55 -4.44 16.54
CA PRO A 25 10.76 -3.72 16.90
C PRO A 25 10.41 -2.39 17.58
N PRO A 26 11.27 -1.90 18.49
CA PRO A 26 11.03 -0.64 19.20
C PRO A 26 10.90 0.52 18.19
N ARG A 27 9.90 1.39 18.40
CA ARG A 27 9.67 2.59 17.58
C ARG A 27 10.90 3.51 17.64
N ARG A 28 11.66 3.58 16.55
CA ARG A 28 12.67 4.63 16.26
C ARG A 28 12.64 4.85 14.73
N ALA A 29 12.55 6.06 14.20
CA ALA A 29 12.78 7.38 14.78
C ALA A 29 11.80 8.42 14.21
N VAL A 30 11.48 9.42 15.04
CA VAL A 30 11.01 10.73 14.60
C VAL A 30 11.95 11.22 13.49
N ILE A 31 11.40 11.72 12.38
CA ILE A 31 12.18 12.26 11.26
C ILE A 31 13.09 13.36 11.80
N ASP A 32 14.41 13.20 11.60
CA ASP A 32 15.41 14.14 12.11
C ASP A 32 15.55 15.33 11.15
N SER A 33 14.71 16.35 11.36
CA SER A 33 14.68 17.55 10.53
C SER A 33 16.03 18.25 10.47
N GLY A 34 16.75 18.34 11.60
CA GLY A 34 18.06 19.01 11.65
C GLY A 34 19.10 18.33 10.76
N ARG A 35 19.13 17.00 10.75
CA ARG A 35 20.01 16.24 9.83
C ARG A 35 19.60 16.38 8.37
N ILE A 36 18.30 16.46 8.07
CA ILE A 36 17.82 16.68 6.69
C ILE A 36 18.22 18.08 6.22
N GLU A 37 18.02 19.11 7.04
CA GLU A 37 18.42 20.48 6.70
C GLU A 37 19.91 20.56 6.38
N ALA A 38 20.77 19.99 7.23
CA ALA A 38 22.21 19.95 6.98
C ALA A 38 22.55 19.21 5.67
N ALA A 39 21.92 18.06 5.42
CA ALA A 39 22.15 17.30 4.18
C ALA A 39 21.69 18.06 2.92
N VAL A 40 20.58 18.79 2.99
CA VAL A 40 20.07 19.59 1.86
C VAL A 40 20.95 20.80 1.59
N ALA A 41 21.49 21.45 2.63
CA ALA A 41 22.46 22.52 2.46
C ALA A 41 23.72 22.02 1.74
N GLU A 42 24.26 20.87 2.15
CA GLU A 42 25.39 20.22 1.47
C GLU A 42 25.05 19.82 0.03
N LEU A 43 23.84 19.29 -0.21
CA LEU A 43 23.39 18.95 -1.57
C LEU A 43 23.36 20.18 -2.49
N LEU A 44 22.83 21.31 -2.00
CA LEU A 44 22.78 22.57 -2.75
C LEU A 44 24.19 23.10 -3.06
N ALA A 45 25.08 23.09 -2.07
CA ALA A 45 26.48 23.47 -2.28
C ALA A 45 27.17 22.55 -3.29
N ALA A 46 26.91 21.24 -3.21
CA ALA A 46 27.51 20.23 -4.09
C ALA A 46 27.07 20.37 -5.56
N ILE A 47 25.87 20.89 -5.84
CA ILE A 47 25.42 21.20 -7.20
C ILE A 47 25.86 22.58 -7.69
N GLY A 48 26.66 23.31 -6.90
CA GLY A 48 27.23 24.61 -7.26
C GLY A 48 26.35 25.82 -6.93
N GLU A 49 25.31 25.65 -6.11
CA GLU A 49 24.45 26.76 -5.69
C GLU A 49 25.01 27.47 -4.44
N ASP A 50 24.77 28.79 -4.36
CA ASP A 50 24.99 29.55 -3.13
C ASP A 50 23.80 29.37 -2.17
N VAL A 51 24.01 28.58 -1.11
CA VAL A 51 22.99 28.29 -0.09
C VAL A 51 22.53 29.55 0.65
N ALA A 52 23.38 30.58 0.75
CA ALA A 52 23.07 31.82 1.46
C ALA A 52 22.22 32.79 0.63
N ARG A 53 22.03 32.55 -0.68
CA ARG A 53 21.24 33.46 -1.52
C ARG A 53 19.78 33.52 -1.04
N PRO A 54 19.11 34.69 -1.10
CA PRO A 54 17.78 34.87 -0.50
C PRO A 54 16.72 33.83 -0.90
N GLY A 55 16.78 33.33 -2.15
CA GLY A 55 15.84 32.32 -2.64
C GLY A 55 16.03 30.91 -2.06
N LEU A 56 17.24 30.55 -1.60
CA LEU A 56 17.59 29.22 -1.09
C LEU A 56 17.83 29.15 0.41
N ALA A 57 18.01 30.29 1.09
CA ALA A 57 18.30 30.31 2.52
C ALA A 57 17.30 29.51 3.36
N ALA A 58 16.02 29.49 2.97
CA ALA A 58 14.97 28.70 3.62
C ALA A 58 14.69 27.33 2.97
N THR A 59 15.41 26.94 1.93
CA THR A 59 15.18 25.68 1.20
C THR A 59 15.48 24.45 2.05
N PRO A 60 16.61 24.36 2.80
CA PRO A 60 16.85 23.24 3.69
C PRO A 60 15.67 22.91 4.62
N ARG A 61 15.17 23.93 5.33
CA ARG A 61 14.00 23.81 6.21
C ARG A 61 12.75 23.37 5.46
N ARG A 62 12.42 24.00 4.33
CA ARG A 62 11.25 23.65 3.51
C ARG A 62 11.31 22.19 3.00
N VAL A 63 12.50 21.70 2.67
CA VAL A 63 12.69 20.29 2.26
C VAL A 63 12.52 19.35 3.45
N ALA A 64 13.05 19.70 4.63
CA ALA A 64 12.85 18.91 5.84
C ALA A 64 11.36 18.81 6.24
N GLU A 65 10.62 19.92 6.13
CA GLU A 65 9.16 19.96 6.33
C GLU A 65 8.43 19.08 5.30
N ALA A 66 8.80 19.16 4.03
CA ALA A 66 8.21 18.30 2.98
C ALA A 66 8.52 16.82 3.21
N TYR A 67 9.72 16.47 3.67
CA TYR A 67 10.10 15.09 3.98
C TYR A 67 9.34 14.56 5.20
N ALA A 68 9.02 15.41 6.18
CA ALA A 68 8.17 15.05 7.30
C ALA A 68 6.76 14.63 6.82
N ASP A 69 6.20 15.34 5.84
CA ASP A 69 4.91 15.02 5.22
C ASP A 69 4.97 13.79 4.31
N PHE A 70 5.98 13.70 3.44
CA PHE A 70 6.15 12.56 2.51
C PHE A 70 6.40 11.23 3.22
N PHE A 71 6.96 11.26 4.43
CA PHE A 71 7.36 10.06 5.17
C PHE A 71 6.62 9.88 6.50
N ALA A 72 5.48 10.55 6.67
CA ALA A 72 4.60 10.45 7.84
C ALA A 72 4.03 9.03 8.08
N GLY A 73 4.20 8.11 7.14
CA GLY A 73 3.78 6.72 7.25
C GLY A 73 4.82 5.77 7.85
N LEU A 74 6.08 6.20 8.05
CA LEU A 74 7.18 5.33 8.51
C LEU A 74 6.97 4.76 9.92
N ASP A 75 6.31 5.51 10.81
CA ASP A 75 6.09 5.14 12.20
C ASP A 75 4.62 4.77 12.50
N ARG A 76 3.79 4.66 11.46
CA ARG A 76 2.38 4.27 11.55
C ARG A 76 2.18 2.82 11.15
N ASP A 77 1.35 2.10 11.90
CA ASP A 77 0.97 0.72 11.56
C ASP A 77 -0.25 0.79 10.60
N PRO A 78 -0.15 0.24 9.38
CA PRO A 78 -1.26 0.26 8.42
C PRO A 78 -2.48 -0.54 8.88
N LEU A 79 -2.36 -1.35 9.93
CA LEU A 79 -3.49 -2.06 10.52
C LEU A 79 -4.30 -1.21 11.50
N ASP A 80 -3.75 -0.10 12.01
CA ASP A 80 -4.44 0.73 13.01
C ASP A 80 -5.81 1.24 12.51
N PRO A 81 -5.97 1.75 11.26
CA PRO A 81 -7.29 2.15 10.73
C PRO A 81 -8.30 1.00 10.64
N LEU A 82 -7.83 -0.24 10.57
CA LEU A 82 -8.66 -1.44 10.44
C LEU A 82 -9.01 -2.06 11.80
N ARG A 83 -8.14 -1.90 12.81
CA ARG A 83 -8.36 -2.36 14.20
C ARG A 83 -9.38 -1.50 14.94
N ASP A 84 -9.32 -0.19 14.73
CA ASP A 84 -10.16 0.80 15.42
C ASP A 84 -11.51 1.04 14.71
N ALA A 85 -11.82 0.25 13.68
CA ALA A 85 -13.10 0.34 13.01
C ALA A 85 -14.20 -0.17 13.95
N PRO A 86 -15.29 0.59 14.20
CA PRO A 86 -16.47 0.00 14.81
C PRO A 86 -16.85 -1.17 13.89
N GLU A 87 -16.80 -2.38 14.43
CA GLU A 87 -17.25 -3.56 13.72
C GLU A 87 -18.71 -3.30 13.37
N PHE A 88 -18.97 -2.86 12.14
CA PHE A 88 -20.26 -3.14 11.53
C PHE A 88 -20.22 -4.64 11.30
N VAL A 89 -20.48 -5.40 12.37
CA VAL A 89 -20.81 -6.82 12.28
C VAL A 89 -22.05 -6.83 11.43
N ALA A 90 -21.83 -7.06 10.13
CA ALA A 90 -22.91 -7.08 9.20
C ALA A 90 -23.84 -8.22 9.61
N VAL A 91 -25.13 -7.93 9.66
CA VAL A 91 -26.13 -8.97 9.88
C VAL A 91 -25.96 -10.01 8.77
N PRO A 92 -25.95 -11.33 9.08
CA PRO A 92 -25.87 -12.36 8.05
C PRO A 92 -26.87 -12.09 6.92
N GLY A 93 -26.38 -12.00 5.68
CA GLY A 93 -27.18 -11.64 4.50
C GLY A 93 -27.13 -10.18 4.06
N GLN A 94 -26.38 -9.29 4.74
CA GLN A 94 -26.24 -7.87 4.37
C GLN A 94 -24.82 -7.45 3.93
N LEU A 95 -23.93 -8.42 3.70
CA LEU A 95 -22.51 -8.17 3.43
C LEU A 95 -22.21 -7.64 2.01
N GLY A 96 -23.13 -7.82 1.06
CA GLY A 96 -22.83 -7.62 -0.36
C GLY A 96 -21.83 -8.64 -0.90
N GLU A 97 -21.71 -8.74 -2.23
CA GLU A 97 -20.80 -9.70 -2.85
C GLU A 97 -19.38 -9.13 -3.02
N LEU A 98 -19.27 -7.88 -3.46
CA LEU A 98 -18.03 -7.15 -3.71
C LEU A 98 -18.14 -5.72 -3.17
N VAL A 99 -17.12 -5.29 -2.43
CA VAL A 99 -16.94 -3.88 -2.07
C VAL A 99 -15.77 -3.32 -2.87
N LEU A 100 -16.01 -2.25 -3.63
CA LEU A 100 -14.99 -1.57 -4.44
C LEU A 100 -14.98 -0.08 -4.08
N LEU A 101 -13.84 0.40 -3.58
CA LEU A 101 -13.53 1.82 -3.53
C LEU A 101 -12.46 2.12 -4.57
N ARG A 102 -12.80 2.97 -5.54
CA ARG A 102 -11.94 3.32 -6.67
C ARG A 102 -11.57 4.79 -6.67
N ASP A 103 -10.55 5.13 -7.44
CA ASP A 103 -10.08 6.50 -7.64
C ASP A 103 -9.56 7.14 -6.35
N ILE A 104 -8.97 6.32 -5.46
CA ILE A 104 -8.30 6.80 -4.26
C ILE A 104 -7.00 7.48 -4.70
N ALA A 105 -7.00 8.81 -4.72
CA ALA A 105 -5.79 9.57 -5.02
C ALA A 105 -4.70 9.25 -4.00
N PHE A 106 -3.48 8.98 -4.48
CA PHE A 106 -2.32 8.77 -3.62
C PHE A 106 -1.06 9.40 -4.21
N ARG A 107 -0.11 9.70 -3.32
CA ARG A 107 1.25 10.08 -3.66
C ARG A 107 2.24 9.26 -2.86
N SER A 108 3.41 9.03 -3.43
CA SER A 108 4.52 8.34 -2.78
C SER A 108 5.85 8.82 -3.34
N VAL A 109 6.95 8.43 -2.70
CA VAL A 109 8.31 8.77 -3.15
C VAL A 109 9.02 7.50 -3.58
N CYS A 110 9.54 7.46 -4.81
CA CYS A 110 10.30 6.33 -5.31
C CYS A 110 11.61 6.19 -4.53
N GLU A 111 11.84 5.04 -3.89
CA GLU A 111 13.01 4.83 -3.03
C GLU A 111 14.35 4.91 -3.78
N HIS A 112 14.36 4.65 -5.09
CA HIS A 112 15.59 4.67 -5.89
C HIS A 112 16.12 6.06 -6.19
N HIS A 113 15.24 7.07 -6.28
CA HIS A 113 15.61 8.40 -6.77
C HIS A 113 15.11 9.54 -5.88
N LEU A 114 14.33 9.22 -4.84
CA LEU A 114 13.63 10.19 -4.00
C LEU A 114 12.78 11.18 -4.81
N LEU A 115 12.25 10.72 -5.95
CA LEU A 115 11.34 11.46 -6.80
C LEU A 115 9.91 10.97 -6.62
N PRO A 116 8.91 11.87 -6.63
CA PRO A 116 7.53 11.47 -6.38
C PRO A 116 6.94 10.66 -7.53
N PHE A 117 6.04 9.75 -7.18
CA PHE A 117 5.07 9.17 -8.09
C PHE A 117 3.67 9.37 -7.51
N THR A 118 2.72 9.69 -8.39
CA THR A 118 1.35 10.07 -8.03
C THR A 118 0.37 9.33 -8.93
N GLY A 119 -0.75 8.92 -8.36
CA GLY A 119 -1.70 8.08 -9.10
C GLY A 119 -3.00 7.86 -8.35
N VAL A 120 -3.70 6.83 -8.80
CA VAL A 120 -4.95 6.35 -8.19
C VAL A 120 -4.81 4.89 -7.77
N ALA A 121 -5.35 4.59 -6.60
CA ALA A 121 -5.53 3.25 -6.10
C ALA A 121 -7.00 2.84 -6.22
N HIS A 122 -7.21 1.61 -6.67
CA HIS A 122 -8.50 0.94 -6.64
C HIS A 122 -8.39 -0.24 -5.70
N VAL A 123 -9.25 -0.30 -4.70
CA VAL A 123 -9.25 -1.31 -3.66
C VAL A 123 -10.60 -2.02 -3.68
N ALA A 124 -10.57 -3.30 -4.02
CA ALA A 124 -11.71 -4.20 -3.97
C ALA A 124 -11.47 -5.29 -2.93
N TYR A 125 -12.51 -5.69 -2.22
CA TYR A 125 -12.49 -6.89 -1.40
C TYR A 125 -13.85 -7.59 -1.38
N LEU A 126 -13.81 -8.91 -1.20
CA LEU A 126 -14.98 -9.74 -0.97
C LEU A 126 -15.14 -9.90 0.55
N PRO A 127 -16.17 -9.32 1.17
CA PRO A 127 -16.34 -9.41 2.61
C PRO A 127 -16.39 -10.86 3.09
N GLY A 128 -15.73 -11.11 4.22
CA GLY A 128 -15.89 -12.32 5.02
C GLY A 128 -16.97 -12.08 6.07
N GLU A 129 -16.61 -12.16 7.34
CA GLU A 129 -17.52 -11.80 8.46
C GLU A 129 -17.47 -10.31 8.83
N ARG A 130 -16.50 -9.57 8.28
CA ARG A 130 -16.21 -8.18 8.65
C ARG A 130 -16.31 -7.24 7.44
N ILE A 131 -16.89 -6.06 7.70
CA ILE A 131 -16.88 -4.89 6.81
C ILE A 131 -16.18 -3.75 7.54
N VAL A 132 -15.47 -2.92 6.79
CA VAL A 132 -14.86 -1.69 7.30
C VAL A 132 -15.60 -0.46 6.78
N GLY A 133 -15.65 0.60 7.58
CA GLY A 133 -16.06 1.92 7.09
C GLY A 133 -15.19 2.35 5.92
N LEU A 134 -15.81 2.79 4.81
CA LEU A 134 -15.12 3.07 3.55
C LEU A 134 -13.96 4.06 3.69
N GLY A 135 -14.06 5.02 4.61
CA GLY A 135 -13.00 6.00 4.89
C GLY A 135 -11.70 5.40 5.43
N ARG A 136 -11.69 4.14 5.90
CA ARG A 136 -10.49 3.47 6.40
C ARG A 136 -9.59 2.94 5.29
N LEU A 137 -10.14 2.62 4.11
CA LEU A 137 -9.33 2.11 3.00
C LEU A 137 -8.32 3.15 2.50
N PRO A 138 -8.70 4.43 2.26
CA PRO A 138 -7.74 5.48 1.94
C PRO A 138 -6.69 5.71 3.03
N GLU A 139 -7.06 5.59 4.31
CA GLU A 139 -6.09 5.73 5.41
C GLU A 139 -4.98 4.66 5.36
N VAL A 140 -5.34 3.41 5.03
CA VAL A 140 -4.35 2.33 4.83
C VAL A 140 -3.42 2.66 3.65
N VAL A 141 -4.00 3.10 2.53
CA VAL A 141 -3.23 3.51 1.34
C VAL A 141 -2.26 4.63 1.71
N GLU A 142 -2.73 5.69 2.38
CA GLU A 142 -1.92 6.85 2.78
C GLU A 142 -0.78 6.49 3.73
N ILE A 143 -1.02 5.64 4.74
CA ILE A 143 0.03 5.19 5.67
C ILE A 143 1.15 4.46 4.93
N LEU A 144 0.81 3.64 3.93
CA LEU A 144 1.78 2.85 3.18
C LEU A 144 2.46 3.67 2.07
N SER A 145 1.74 4.59 1.42
CA SER A 145 2.26 5.44 0.35
C SER A 145 3.11 6.59 0.87
N SER A 146 2.92 7.03 2.12
CA SER A 146 3.78 8.04 2.77
C SER A 146 5.07 7.41 3.35
N ARG A 147 5.78 6.66 2.48
CA ARG A 147 7.06 5.97 2.72
C ARG A 147 7.92 6.03 1.45
N PRO A 148 9.24 5.80 1.52
CA PRO A 148 10.01 5.40 0.34
C PRO A 148 9.47 4.06 -0.19
N GLN A 149 9.14 3.99 -1.48
CA GLN A 149 8.43 2.85 -2.05
C GLN A 149 8.87 2.43 -3.45
N LEU A 150 8.50 1.19 -3.78
CA LEU A 150 8.24 0.68 -5.12
C LEU A 150 6.73 0.49 -5.28
N GLN A 151 6.16 0.77 -6.46
CA GLN A 151 4.72 0.67 -6.66
C GLN A 151 4.22 -0.77 -6.50
N GLU A 152 5.00 -1.74 -6.99
CA GLU A 152 4.75 -3.17 -6.84
C GLU A 152 4.63 -3.54 -5.36
N ARG A 153 5.58 -3.08 -4.54
CA ARG A 153 5.58 -3.35 -3.10
C ARG A 153 4.42 -2.66 -2.39
N LEU A 154 4.11 -1.42 -2.77
CA LEU A 154 2.98 -0.68 -2.21
C LEU A 154 1.67 -1.46 -2.42
N GLY A 155 1.43 -1.98 -3.62
CA GLY A 155 0.24 -2.79 -3.93
C GLY A 155 0.14 -4.04 -3.05
N GLU A 156 1.23 -4.79 -2.92
CA GLU A 156 1.29 -5.99 -2.07
C GLU A 156 1.04 -5.65 -0.59
N GLN A 157 1.65 -4.58 -0.08
CA GLN A 157 1.48 -4.16 1.31
C GLN A 157 0.05 -3.72 1.64
N ILE A 158 -0.64 -3.06 0.71
CA ILE A 158 -2.06 -2.70 0.88
C ILE A 158 -2.90 -3.97 0.92
N ALA A 159 -2.66 -4.91 -0.01
CA ALA A 159 -3.39 -6.17 -0.05
C ALA A 159 -3.20 -7.00 1.24
N ASP A 160 -1.96 -7.09 1.73
CA ASP A 160 -1.62 -7.79 2.99
C ASP A 160 -2.26 -7.12 4.22
N ALA A 161 -2.26 -5.78 4.27
CA ALA A 161 -2.88 -5.06 5.38
C ALA A 161 -4.39 -5.32 5.44
N LEU A 162 -5.07 -5.34 4.28
CA LEU A 162 -6.49 -5.64 4.20
C LEU A 162 -6.80 -7.11 4.53
N GLU A 163 -5.97 -8.04 4.04
CA GLU A 163 -6.11 -9.46 4.37
C GLU A 163 -5.99 -9.69 5.89
N ALA A 164 -4.93 -9.16 6.51
CA ALA A 164 -4.70 -9.30 7.94
C ALA A 164 -5.73 -8.54 8.79
N GLY A 165 -6.14 -7.35 8.36
CA GLY A 165 -7.05 -6.48 9.11
C GLY A 165 -8.50 -6.93 9.05
N LEU A 166 -8.96 -7.45 7.90
CA LEU A 166 -10.38 -7.75 7.66
C LEU A 166 -10.68 -9.25 7.56
N SER A 167 -9.68 -10.09 7.28
CA SER A 167 -9.89 -11.50 6.92
C SER A 167 -10.98 -11.67 5.84
N PRO A 168 -10.88 -10.94 4.71
CA PRO A 168 -11.85 -11.03 3.63
C PRO A 168 -11.68 -12.35 2.88
N ARG A 169 -12.68 -12.73 2.09
CA ARG A 169 -12.58 -13.90 1.20
C ARG A 169 -11.63 -13.66 0.02
N GLY A 170 -11.45 -12.40 -0.36
CA GLY A 170 -10.49 -11.99 -1.38
C GLY A 170 -10.22 -10.48 -1.37
N VAL A 171 -9.08 -10.08 -1.89
CA VAL A 171 -8.65 -8.68 -2.05
C VAL A 171 -8.09 -8.47 -3.44
N LEU A 172 -8.34 -7.31 -4.03
CA LEU A 172 -7.72 -6.82 -5.25
C LEU A 172 -7.30 -5.37 -5.06
N VAL A 173 -6.04 -5.08 -5.32
CA VAL A 173 -5.48 -3.73 -5.34
C VAL A 173 -4.94 -3.47 -6.73
N VAL A 174 -5.39 -2.39 -7.36
CA VAL A 174 -4.86 -1.91 -8.63
C VAL A 174 -4.33 -0.50 -8.41
N LEU A 175 -3.07 -0.27 -8.74
CA LEU A 175 -2.45 1.06 -8.67
C LEU A 175 -2.11 1.50 -10.09
N ASP A 176 -2.52 2.68 -10.50
CA ASP A 176 -2.10 3.35 -11.74
C ASP A 176 -1.44 4.69 -11.40
N ALA A 177 -0.14 4.82 -11.68
CA ALA A 177 0.62 6.00 -11.28
C ALA A 177 1.63 6.47 -12.33
N ARG A 178 1.90 7.78 -12.29
CA ARG A 178 2.95 8.46 -13.05
C ARG A 178 4.18 8.63 -12.17
N HIS A 179 5.34 8.26 -12.71
CA HIS A 179 6.61 8.29 -11.98
C HIS A 179 7.51 9.41 -12.46
N SER A 180 7.86 10.36 -11.58
CA SER A 180 8.73 11.49 -11.96
C SER A 180 10.14 11.05 -12.39
N CYS A 181 10.60 9.89 -11.94
CA CYS A 181 11.85 9.29 -12.41
C CYS A 181 11.81 8.86 -13.90
N VAL A 182 10.62 8.63 -14.45
CA VAL A 182 10.38 8.26 -15.86
C VAL A 182 9.93 9.48 -16.68
N THR A 183 9.12 10.36 -16.09
CA THR A 183 8.48 11.48 -16.82
C THR A 183 9.36 12.73 -16.86
N ALA A 184 10.12 13.04 -15.81
CA ALA A 184 10.84 14.31 -15.69
C ALA A 184 12.34 14.22 -16.05
N ARG A 185 12.92 13.03 -16.06
CA ARG A 185 14.34 12.79 -16.39
C ARG A 185 14.53 11.53 -17.23
N GLY A 186 15.74 11.36 -17.77
CA GLY A 186 16.08 10.18 -18.57
C GLY A 186 15.23 10.08 -19.83
N SER A 187 14.41 9.03 -19.94
CA SER A 187 13.56 8.76 -21.09
C SER A 187 12.45 9.81 -21.29
N ARG A 188 12.04 10.53 -20.23
CA ARG A 188 11.07 11.65 -20.31
C ARG A 188 9.74 11.28 -20.97
N GLN A 189 9.21 10.12 -20.63
CA GLN A 189 7.94 9.62 -21.20
C GLN A 189 6.75 10.29 -20.50
N ALA A 190 6.49 11.56 -20.85
CA ALA A 190 5.54 12.43 -20.13
C ALA A 190 4.10 11.88 -20.03
N GLY A 191 3.66 11.11 -21.03
CA GLY A 191 2.32 10.51 -21.06
C GLY A 191 2.21 9.11 -20.44
N SER A 192 3.33 8.53 -19.99
CA SER A 192 3.34 7.14 -19.51
C SER A 192 2.82 7.05 -18.08
N THR A 193 1.99 6.03 -17.83
CA THR A 193 1.63 5.58 -16.49
C THR A 193 2.06 4.12 -16.30
N THR A 194 2.13 3.66 -15.06
CA THR A 194 2.47 2.29 -14.69
C THR A 194 1.35 1.70 -13.87
N VAL A 195 0.84 0.56 -14.32
CA VAL A 195 -0.23 -0.18 -13.64
C VAL A 195 0.36 -1.41 -12.95
N THR A 196 0.03 -1.60 -11.68
CA THR A 196 0.39 -2.81 -10.91
C THR A 196 -0.86 -3.38 -10.26
N VAL A 197 -0.85 -4.70 -10.05
CA VAL A 197 -1.99 -5.44 -9.50
C VAL A 197 -1.48 -6.39 -8.42
N ALA A 198 -2.10 -6.34 -7.24
CA ALA A 198 -1.90 -7.31 -6.17
C ALA A 198 -3.25 -7.92 -5.78
N SER A 199 -3.28 -9.25 -5.57
CA SER A 199 -4.52 -9.96 -5.21
C SER A 199 -4.30 -10.99 -4.11
N ARG A 200 -5.36 -11.27 -3.35
CA ARG A 200 -5.42 -12.31 -2.30
C ARG A 200 -6.74 -13.08 -2.40
N GLY A 201 -6.75 -14.29 -1.86
CA GLY A 201 -7.94 -15.15 -1.79
C GLY A 201 -8.65 -15.33 -3.14
N GLU A 202 -9.98 -15.36 -3.10
CA GLU A 202 -10.85 -15.61 -4.27
C GLU A 202 -10.63 -14.61 -5.43
N LEU A 203 -10.20 -13.37 -5.16
CA LEU A 203 -9.89 -12.38 -6.21
C LEU A 203 -8.54 -12.61 -6.91
N SER A 204 -7.78 -13.63 -6.50
CA SER A 204 -6.62 -14.11 -7.26
C SER A 204 -7.03 -15.04 -8.42
N GLU A 205 -8.24 -15.60 -8.37
CA GLU A 205 -8.78 -16.42 -9.44
C GLU A 205 -9.22 -15.55 -10.63
N PRO A 206 -8.92 -15.96 -11.88
CA PRO A 206 -9.20 -15.13 -13.06
C PRO A 206 -10.66 -14.68 -13.20
N ALA A 207 -11.62 -15.55 -12.84
CA ALA A 207 -13.04 -15.26 -12.96
C ALA A 207 -13.48 -14.12 -12.02
N GLY A 208 -13.17 -14.23 -10.72
CA GLY A 208 -13.50 -13.20 -9.74
C GLY A 208 -12.75 -11.89 -9.99
N ARG A 209 -11.49 -11.96 -10.45
CA ARG A 209 -10.72 -10.76 -10.80
C ARG A 209 -11.30 -10.01 -12.00
N ALA A 210 -11.82 -10.73 -13.00
CA ALA A 210 -12.32 -10.11 -14.23
C ALA A 210 -13.50 -9.17 -13.97
N GLU A 211 -14.42 -9.55 -13.08
CA GLU A 211 -15.57 -8.71 -12.69
C GLU A 211 -15.10 -7.40 -12.03
N ALA A 212 -14.23 -7.49 -11.02
CA ALA A 212 -13.70 -6.32 -10.33
C ALA A 212 -12.91 -5.40 -11.28
N MET A 213 -12.12 -5.97 -12.19
CA MET A 213 -11.40 -5.20 -13.22
C MET A 213 -12.34 -4.49 -14.19
N ALA A 214 -13.45 -5.13 -14.58
CA ALA A 214 -14.46 -4.50 -15.44
C ALA A 214 -15.11 -3.29 -14.75
N LEU A 215 -15.41 -3.40 -13.46
CA LEU A 215 -15.96 -2.29 -12.66
C LEU A 215 -14.96 -1.14 -12.46
N ILE A 216 -13.67 -1.45 -12.31
CA ILE A 216 -12.60 -0.44 -12.26
C ILE A 216 -12.49 0.30 -13.60
N GLY A 217 -12.51 -0.43 -14.71
CA GLY A 217 -12.40 0.14 -16.06
C GLY A 217 -13.67 0.85 -16.56
N ALA A 218 -14.82 0.63 -15.91
CA ALA A 218 -16.06 1.33 -16.22
C ALA A 218 -15.96 2.81 -15.82
N SER A 219 -15.58 3.66 -16.77
CA SER A 219 -15.55 5.12 -16.62
C SER A 219 -16.89 5.63 -16.07
N VAL A 220 -16.86 6.41 -14.98
CA VAL A 220 -17.97 7.31 -14.66
C VAL A 220 -17.82 8.54 -15.55
N ALA A 221 -18.20 8.42 -16.82
CA ALA A 221 -18.38 9.59 -17.65
C ALA A 221 -19.53 10.42 -17.05
N GLY A 222 -19.20 11.43 -16.24
CA GLY A 222 -20.14 12.50 -15.85
C GLY A 222 -20.50 12.69 -14.38
N VAL A 223 -19.68 12.31 -13.39
CA VAL A 223 -19.98 12.63 -11.96
C VAL A 223 -19.02 13.66 -11.34
N HIS A 224 -18.02 14.13 -12.08
CA HIS A 224 -17.12 15.20 -11.65
C HIS A 224 -17.08 16.31 -12.70
N GLU A 225 -18.15 17.09 -12.78
CA GLU A 225 -18.12 18.51 -13.19
C GLU A 225 -18.20 19.39 -11.93
#